data_AF-A0A8T1STC9-F1
#
_entry.id   AF-A0A8T1STC9-F1
#
_cell.length_a   1.000
_cell.length_b   1.000
_cell.length_c   1.000
_cell.angle_alpha   90.00
_cell.angle_beta   90.00
_cell.angle_gamma   90.00
#
_symmetry.space_group_name_H-M   'P 1'
#
loop_
_entity.id
_entity.type
_entity.pdbx_description
1 polymer ?
#
loop_
_entity_poly.entity_id
_entity_poly.type
_entity_poly.pdbx_seq_one_letter_code
_entity_poly.pdbx_strand_id
1 'polypeptide(L)'
;MKTKAIKISSDVKEEKISHSPIMPKGQDPTPRTKRGKLPYLGYTGRQSVDFTSGGLDVRSPSQIMQRRESLRPGKSLSKQSFKSQHLRRQSIAARSTEEKEITTFSENEDEDEEPELYFTDPQQLLHFFTELEEQNLSLIQNSQETEETLDELRHTLTTTRSKMDREIKQLKQLATTLKASIIKEEETAADLELKARVFSFGEYKADVQDKMLVSLNKKVTEVYRRCIGENEANLGTLQMLTVIEHQLDDLLECLERVPQAKIEQAEKAKEKERRMRMRDEKVRQQRQLQEERLQRALARAQADIKKKTGRKLMFRSEPVLIKEKEDEDQGLIDLEKEEALYYFT
;
A
#
# COMPACT_ATOMS: atom_id res chain seq x y z
N MET A 1 -67.12 2.00 51.22
CA MET A 1 -66.95 0.54 51.39
C MET A 1 -67.80 -0.19 50.36
N LYS A 2 -67.35 -1.37 49.88
CA LYS A 2 -67.78 -2.19 48.72
C LYS A 2 -66.91 -1.90 47.48
N THR A 3 -65.84 -2.64 47.11
CA THR A 3 -65.55 -4.07 46.81
C THR A 3 -66.19 -4.68 45.55
N LYS A 4 -65.30 -5.15 44.65
CA LYS A 4 -65.38 -6.25 43.63
C LYS A 4 -66.25 -6.01 42.38
N ALA A 5 -65.93 -6.49 41.16
CA ALA A 5 -64.79 -7.23 40.59
C ALA A 5 -64.89 -7.27 39.03
N ILE A 6 -63.72 -7.22 38.36
CA ILE A 6 -63.17 -8.06 37.26
C ILE A 6 -64.14 -8.70 36.22
N LYS A 7 -63.89 -8.52 34.90
CA LYS A 7 -63.45 -9.54 33.88
C LYS A 7 -63.61 -9.01 32.41
N ILE A 8 -62.52 -8.67 31.69
CA ILE A 8 -61.80 -9.36 30.57
C ILE A 8 -62.61 -9.71 29.30
N SER A 9 -62.19 -9.17 28.14
CA SER A 9 -61.93 -9.81 26.80
C SER A 9 -61.72 -8.71 25.74
N SER A 10 -60.50 -8.47 25.23
CA SER A 10 -59.82 -9.05 24.05
C SER A 10 -60.38 -8.60 22.69
N ASP A 11 -59.62 -7.80 21.95
CA ASP A 11 -59.70 -7.78 20.48
C ASP A 11 -58.32 -7.62 19.84
N VAL A 12 -58.09 -8.41 18.81
CA VAL A 12 -56.81 -8.77 18.20
C VAL A 12 -56.79 -8.16 16.79
N LYS A 13 -55.73 -7.40 16.47
CA LYS A 13 -55.39 -7.03 15.09
C LYS A 13 -54.46 -8.09 14.52
N GLU A 14 -54.91 -8.80 13.49
CA GLU A 14 -54.04 -9.58 12.61
C GLU A 14 -53.76 -8.79 11.32
N GLU A 15 -52.47 -8.61 11.05
CA GLU A 15 -51.90 -8.17 9.79
C GLU A 15 -51.01 -9.33 9.30
N LYS A 16 -51.28 -9.87 8.09
CA LYS A 16 -50.41 -10.85 7.45
C LYS A 16 -50.29 -10.63 5.94
N ILE A 17 -49.04 -10.42 5.56
CA ILE A 17 -48.45 -10.38 4.22
C ILE A 17 -48.19 -11.81 3.73
N SER A 18 -48.30 -12.07 2.43
CA SER A 18 -47.65 -13.23 1.80
C SER A 18 -47.20 -12.98 0.35
N HIS A 19 -46.11 -13.66 -0.02
CA HIS A 19 -45.21 -13.53 -1.17
C HIS A 19 -45.68 -14.26 -2.47
N SER A 20 -45.34 -13.66 -3.65
CA SER A 20 -44.72 -14.18 -4.91
C SER A 20 -45.23 -15.48 -5.60
N PRO A 21 -45.08 -15.78 -6.94
CA PRO A 21 -43.92 -15.49 -7.83
C PRO A 21 -44.21 -15.29 -9.37
N ILE A 22 -43.16 -15.39 -10.21
CA ILE A 22 -42.83 -14.76 -11.53
C ILE A 22 -43.02 -15.66 -12.81
N MET A 23 -43.60 -15.09 -13.90
CA MET A 23 -43.40 -15.18 -15.42
C MET A 23 -43.33 -16.56 -16.17
N PRO A 24 -43.23 -16.74 -17.55
CA PRO A 24 -42.98 -15.85 -18.74
C PRO A 24 -43.59 -16.21 -20.17
N LYS A 25 -43.21 -15.45 -21.24
CA LYS A 25 -43.15 -15.69 -22.75
C LYS A 25 -44.12 -14.84 -23.63
N GLY A 26 -43.83 -14.31 -24.84
CA GLY A 26 -42.65 -14.25 -25.74
C GLY A 26 -42.99 -13.77 -27.20
N GLN A 27 -41.97 -13.23 -27.92
CA GLN A 27 -41.68 -13.18 -29.40
C GLN A 27 -42.26 -12.15 -30.43
N ASP A 28 -41.33 -11.31 -30.96
CA ASP A 28 -40.97 -10.88 -32.35
C ASP A 28 -41.95 -10.14 -33.33
N PRO A 29 -41.50 -9.41 -34.40
CA PRO A 29 -40.13 -9.16 -34.95
C PRO A 29 -39.75 -7.68 -35.33
N THR A 30 -38.49 -7.52 -35.77
CA THR A 30 -37.70 -6.31 -36.20
C THR A 30 -38.11 -5.64 -37.54
N PRO A 31 -37.51 -4.45 -37.90
CA PRO A 31 -36.36 -4.49 -38.84
C PRO A 31 -35.19 -3.48 -38.61
N ARG A 32 -34.04 -3.92 -39.14
CA ARG A 32 -32.68 -3.35 -39.38
C ARG A 32 -32.50 -1.83 -39.60
N THR A 33 -31.37 -1.27 -39.12
CA THR A 33 -30.26 -0.76 -39.98
C THR A 33 -28.92 -0.42 -39.26
N LYS A 34 -27.82 -0.81 -39.94
CA LYS A 34 -26.48 -0.19 -40.11
C LYS A 34 -25.46 -0.03 -38.95
N ARG A 35 -24.50 -0.99 -38.99
CA ARG A 35 -23.03 -0.92 -38.84
C ARG A 35 -22.36 0.41 -38.44
N GLY A 36 -21.59 0.34 -37.36
CA GLY A 36 -20.41 1.18 -37.06
C GLY A 36 -19.33 0.33 -36.38
N LYS A 37 -18.15 0.30 -36.98
CA LYS A 37 -16.92 -0.44 -36.61
C LYS A 37 -16.03 0.51 -35.80
N LEU A 38 -15.31 0.06 -34.77
CA LEU A 38 -13.99 0.56 -34.29
C LEU A 38 -13.49 -0.34 -33.12
N PRO A 39 -12.17 -0.38 -32.82
CA PRO A 39 -11.46 -1.62 -32.52
C PRO A 39 -11.03 -1.79 -31.06
N TYR A 40 -10.70 -3.04 -30.76
CA TYR A 40 -10.20 -3.60 -29.52
C TYR A 40 -8.77 -3.12 -29.22
N LEU A 41 -8.55 -2.57 -28.01
CA LEU A 41 -7.24 -2.23 -27.48
C LEU A 41 -6.83 -3.35 -26.52
N GLY A 42 -5.82 -4.15 -26.92
CA GLY A 42 -5.27 -5.21 -26.09
C GLY A 42 -4.36 -4.66 -25.00
N TYR A 43 -4.57 -5.11 -23.76
CA TYR A 43 -3.62 -4.93 -22.67
C TYR A 43 -2.92 -6.25 -22.38
N THR A 44 -1.61 -6.21 -22.54
CA THR A 44 -0.63 -7.24 -22.19
C THR A 44 -0.36 -7.25 -20.68
N GLY A 45 -0.27 -8.46 -20.12
CA GLY A 45 0.74 -8.85 -19.12
C GLY A 45 0.69 -8.17 -17.74
N ARG A 46 0.23 -8.91 -16.73
CA ARG A 46 0.69 -8.72 -15.34
C ARG A 46 1.57 -9.88 -14.93
N GLN A 47 2.80 -9.53 -14.55
CA GLN A 47 3.79 -10.39 -13.92
C GLN A 47 3.38 -10.68 -12.47
N SER A 48 3.66 -11.92 -12.09
CA SER A 48 3.59 -12.49 -10.75
C SER A 48 4.49 -11.72 -9.77
N VAL A 49 4.00 -11.45 -8.57
CA VAL A 49 4.83 -11.13 -7.41
C VAL A 49 4.45 -12.06 -6.27
N ASP A 50 5.37 -12.99 -5.96
CA ASP A 50 5.26 -13.92 -4.85
C ASP A 50 5.38 -13.18 -3.51
N PHE A 51 4.37 -13.33 -2.65
CA PHE A 51 4.46 -12.96 -1.24
C PHE A 51 4.75 -14.23 -0.43
N THR A 52 6.02 -14.48 -0.13
CA THR A 52 6.41 -15.48 0.85
C THR A 52 6.18 -14.95 2.27
N SER A 53 5.35 -15.67 3.02
CA SER A 53 5.09 -15.50 4.45
C SER A 53 6.32 -15.89 5.28
N GLY A 54 6.83 -14.94 6.08
CA GLY A 54 7.81 -15.18 7.14
C GLY A 54 7.25 -14.74 8.49
N GLY A 55 7.22 -15.68 9.45
CA GLY A 55 6.62 -15.52 10.76
C GLY A 55 7.30 -14.49 11.66
N LEU A 56 6.50 -13.91 12.55
CA LEU A 56 6.93 -13.04 13.65
C LEU A 56 7.34 -13.91 14.84
N ASP A 57 8.63 -14.17 14.98
CA ASP A 57 9.24 -14.57 16.25
C ASP A 57 9.87 -13.32 16.89
N VAL A 58 9.17 -12.75 17.86
CA VAL A 58 9.70 -11.68 18.72
C VAL A 58 10.56 -12.34 19.80
N ARG A 59 11.86 -12.44 19.53
CA ARG A 59 12.86 -12.79 20.53
C ARG A 59 13.96 -11.75 20.53
N SER A 60 13.96 -10.90 21.55
CA SER A 60 15.05 -9.98 21.87
C SER A 60 16.38 -10.72 21.99
N PRO A 61 17.47 -10.08 21.57
CA PRO A 61 18.67 -10.12 22.39
C PRO A 61 19.24 -8.73 22.63
N SER A 62 19.27 -8.38 23.92
CA SER A 62 20.18 -7.43 24.51
C SER A 62 21.63 -7.76 24.13
N GLN A 63 22.30 -6.89 23.40
CA GLN A 63 23.76 -6.76 23.46
C GLN A 63 24.12 -5.28 23.58
N ILE A 64 24.06 -4.82 24.84
CA ILE A 64 24.80 -3.66 25.32
C ILE A 64 26.28 -4.04 25.19
N MET A 65 26.94 -3.58 24.12
CA MET A 65 28.39 -3.46 24.15
C MET A 65 28.73 -2.27 25.04
N GLN A 66 29.10 -2.59 26.28
CA GLN A 66 29.79 -1.67 27.17
C GLN A 66 31.12 -1.28 26.53
N ARG A 67 31.18 -0.11 25.90
CA ARG A 67 32.45 0.61 25.74
C ARG A 67 32.53 1.68 26.81
N ARG A 68 32.83 1.26 28.04
CA ARG A 68 33.44 2.15 29.03
C ARG A 68 34.87 2.39 28.59
N GLU A 69 35.14 3.55 28.01
CA GLU A 69 36.46 4.16 28.15
C GLU A 69 36.28 5.52 28.80
N SER A 70 36.79 5.59 30.02
CA SER A 70 36.93 6.79 30.82
C SER A 70 37.66 7.87 30.03
N LEU A 71 37.07 9.05 29.98
CA LEU A 71 37.81 10.30 29.90
C LEU A 71 38.69 10.39 31.16
N ARG A 72 39.91 9.85 31.09
CA ARG A 72 41.01 10.24 31.97
C ARG A 72 41.80 11.33 31.25
N PRO A 73 41.85 12.56 31.76
CA PRO A 73 42.84 13.53 31.33
C PRO A 73 44.16 13.19 32.00
N GLY A 74 45.15 12.78 31.22
CA GLY A 74 46.50 12.63 31.75
C GLY A 74 47.38 11.67 30.95
N LYS A 75 48.27 12.24 30.14
CA LYS A 75 49.71 12.19 30.41
C LYS A 75 50.39 13.25 29.57
N SER A 76 51.03 14.16 30.29
CA SER A 76 51.97 15.16 29.82
C SER A 76 52.90 14.59 28.76
N LEU A 77 52.79 15.07 27.53
CA LEU A 77 53.96 15.09 26.66
C LEU A 77 54.93 16.06 27.32
N SER A 78 56.05 15.48 27.71
CA SER A 78 57.23 16.12 28.24
C SER A 78 57.43 17.46 27.53
N LYS A 79 57.30 18.55 28.28
CA LYS A 79 57.93 19.82 27.91
C LYS A 79 59.43 19.56 28.03
N GLN A 80 60.02 18.96 26.99
CA GLN A 80 61.40 19.24 26.69
C GLN A 80 61.45 20.71 26.32
N SER A 81 61.73 21.50 27.35
CA SER A 81 62.29 22.83 27.23
C SER A 81 63.55 22.70 26.38
N PHE A 82 63.38 22.76 25.06
CA PHE A 82 64.44 23.27 24.23
C PHE A 82 64.55 24.73 24.64
N LYS A 83 65.53 24.98 25.52
CA LYS A 83 66.08 26.31 25.71
C LYS A 83 66.21 26.89 24.31
N SER A 84 65.37 27.86 23.97
CA SER A 84 65.75 28.83 22.96
C SER A 84 67.08 29.38 23.45
N GLN A 85 68.17 28.84 22.92
CA GLN A 85 69.34 29.65 22.76
C GLN A 85 68.84 30.82 21.93
N HIS A 86 68.59 31.93 22.64
CA HIS A 86 68.78 33.24 22.10
C HIS A 86 70.08 33.17 21.30
N LEU A 87 69.98 32.94 19.99
CA LEU A 87 70.90 33.58 19.09
C LEU A 87 70.63 35.06 19.32
N ARG A 88 71.45 35.60 20.23
CA ARG A 88 71.89 36.97 20.23
C ARG A 88 72.20 37.25 18.77
N ARG A 89 71.21 37.82 18.08
CA ARG A 89 71.43 38.69 16.94
C ARG A 89 72.47 39.66 17.48
N GLN A 90 73.75 39.40 17.23
CA GLN A 90 74.70 40.48 17.15
C GLN A 90 74.22 41.25 15.93
N SER A 91 73.24 42.12 16.17
CA SER A 91 73.31 43.44 15.59
C SER A 91 74.77 43.82 15.70
N ILE A 92 75.39 44.07 14.56
CA ILE A 92 76.52 45.00 14.47
C ILE A 92 75.93 46.31 15.02
N ALA A 93 75.84 46.39 16.34
CA ALA A 93 75.76 47.63 17.05
C ALA A 93 77.03 48.31 16.59
N ALA A 94 76.85 49.43 15.89
CA ALA A 94 77.89 50.41 15.70
C ALA A 94 78.71 50.41 16.98
N ARG A 95 79.90 49.83 16.91
CA ARG A 95 80.88 49.92 17.97
C ARG A 95 81.21 51.40 17.93
N SER A 96 80.52 52.15 18.79
CA SER A 96 80.91 53.47 19.21
C SER A 96 82.38 53.34 19.52
N THR A 97 83.21 53.82 18.60
CA THR A 97 84.58 54.17 18.87
C THR A 97 84.49 55.06 20.10
N GLU A 98 84.89 54.51 21.25
CA GLU A 98 85.23 55.31 22.39
C GLU A 98 86.32 56.26 21.90
N GLU A 99 85.90 57.49 21.64
CA GLU A 99 86.75 58.66 21.53
C GLU A 99 87.50 58.76 22.86
N LYS A 100 88.61 58.02 22.99
CA LYS A 100 89.68 58.41 23.89
C LYS A 100 90.32 59.63 23.26
N GLU A 101 89.80 60.80 23.63
CA GLU A 101 90.61 61.99 23.76
C GLU A 101 91.84 61.63 24.60
N ILE A 102 92.97 61.42 23.92
CA ILE A 102 94.30 61.63 24.48
C ILE A 102 94.97 62.62 23.51
N THR A 103 94.75 63.90 23.76
CA THR A 103 95.73 64.81 24.39
C THR A 103 96.81 65.26 23.40
N THR A 104 96.75 66.57 23.09
CA THR A 104 97.80 67.42 22.50
C THR A 104 98.28 67.10 21.09
N PHE A 105 97.76 67.87 20.13
CA PHE A 105 98.60 68.39 19.04
C PHE A 105 99.71 69.24 19.65
N SER A 106 100.82 68.60 20.01
CA SER A 106 102.11 69.25 20.17
C SER A 106 102.90 68.89 18.93
N GLU A 107 103.12 69.87 18.05
CA GLU A 107 104.16 69.79 17.02
C GLU A 107 105.48 69.48 17.71
N ASN A 108 105.91 68.21 17.64
CA ASN A 108 107.29 67.78 17.78
C ASN A 108 107.46 66.62 16.82
N GLU A 109 108.16 66.89 15.73
CA GLU A 109 108.70 65.89 14.82
C GLU A 109 109.67 64.96 15.57
N ASP A 110 109.82 63.74 15.05
CA ASP A 110 110.84 62.72 15.37
C ASP A 110 110.47 61.61 16.38
N GLU A 111 109.81 60.54 15.90
CA GLU A 111 110.18 59.16 16.26
C GLU A 111 109.75 58.19 15.15
N ASP A 112 110.74 57.55 14.51
CA ASP A 112 110.58 56.49 13.49
C ASP A 112 109.96 55.23 14.12
N GLU A 113 108.63 55.19 14.31
CA GLU A 113 107.94 53.98 14.73
C GLU A 113 107.58 53.14 13.49
N GLU A 114 108.41 52.14 13.20
CA GLU A 114 108.16 51.17 12.12
C GLU A 114 106.79 50.50 12.34
N PRO A 115 105.87 50.52 11.34
CA PRO A 115 104.51 50.05 11.56
C PRO A 115 104.52 48.56 11.93
N GLU A 116 104.01 48.24 13.13
CA GLU A 116 103.94 46.86 13.62
C GLU A 116 103.17 45.97 12.63
N LEU A 117 103.84 44.93 12.15
CA LEU A 117 103.20 43.91 11.32
C LEU A 117 102.17 43.15 12.14
N TYR A 118 100.92 43.16 11.66
CA TYR A 118 99.79 42.50 12.33
C TYR A 118 100.01 41.00 12.58
N PHE A 119 100.86 40.35 11.78
CA PHE A 119 101.28 38.97 11.98
C PHE A 119 102.79 38.91 12.18
N THR A 120 103.22 38.29 13.28
CA THR A 120 104.64 38.14 13.65
C THR A 120 105.22 36.80 13.17
N ASP A 121 104.35 35.82 12.89
CA ASP A 121 104.68 34.49 12.35
C ASP A 121 103.71 34.16 11.19
N PRO A 122 104.20 33.78 9.99
CA PRO A 122 103.34 33.38 8.87
C PRO A 122 102.35 32.25 9.21
N GLN A 123 102.59 31.43 10.24
CA GLN A 123 101.63 30.40 10.68
C GLN A 123 100.34 30.98 11.27
N GLN A 124 100.38 32.19 11.83
CA GLN A 124 99.19 32.83 12.43
C GLN A 124 98.09 33.05 11.39
N LEU A 125 98.46 33.51 10.19
CA LEU A 125 97.51 33.73 9.10
C LEU A 125 96.89 32.42 8.59
N LEU A 126 97.68 31.35 8.47
CA LEU A 126 97.17 30.03 8.08
C LEU A 126 96.22 29.46 9.14
N HIS A 127 96.49 29.68 10.43
CA HIS A 127 95.59 29.29 11.51
C HIS A 127 94.27 30.05 11.43
N PHE A 128 94.30 31.37 11.24
CA PHE A 128 93.10 32.17 11.01
C PHE A 128 92.29 31.68 9.80
N PHE A 129 92.93 31.37 8.67
CA PHE A 129 92.23 30.81 7.51
C PHE A 129 91.61 29.44 7.80
N THR A 130 92.30 28.59 8.55
CA THR A 130 91.80 27.27 8.95
C THR A 130 90.58 27.41 9.86
N GLU A 131 90.63 28.32 10.84
CA GLU A 131 89.49 28.61 11.73
C GLU A 131 88.30 29.18 10.95
N LEU A 132 88.56 30.05 9.95
CA LEU A 132 87.53 30.62 9.09
C LEU A 132 86.92 29.56 8.15
N GLU A 133 87.73 28.60 7.67
CA GLU A 133 87.25 27.44 6.92
C GLU A 133 86.37 26.54 7.79
N GLU A 134 86.78 26.24 9.02
CA GLU A 134 85.98 25.46 9.98
C GLU A 134 84.65 26.17 10.31
N GLN A 135 84.68 27.49 10.53
CA GLN A 135 83.48 28.29 10.77
C GLN A 135 82.53 28.31 9.57
N ASN A 136 83.06 28.45 8.35
CA ASN A 136 82.27 28.42 7.12
C ASN A 136 81.64 27.03 6.91
N LEU A 137 82.40 25.95 7.12
CA LEU A 137 81.88 24.58 7.04
C LEU A 137 80.77 24.35 8.06
N SER A 138 80.95 24.82 9.30
CA SER A 138 79.93 24.76 10.35
C SER A 138 78.65 25.53 9.98
N LEU A 139 78.79 26.73 9.40
CA LEU A 139 77.65 27.52 8.91
C LEU A 139 76.91 26.82 7.77
N ILE A 140 77.64 26.23 6.82
CA ILE A 140 77.05 25.44 5.72
C ILE A 140 76.26 24.27 6.29
N GLN A 141 76.85 23.50 7.21
CA GLN A 141 76.19 22.35 7.81
C GLN A 141 74.93 22.77 8.59
N ASN A 142 75.01 23.85 9.39
CA ASN A 142 73.84 24.35 10.11
C ASN A 142 72.75 24.86 9.16
N SER A 143 73.12 25.52 8.06
CA SER A 143 72.17 25.95 7.05
C SER A 143 71.46 24.78 6.37
N GLN A 144 72.16 23.67 6.11
CA GLN A 144 71.59 22.46 5.53
C GLN A 144 70.67 21.73 6.52
N GLU A 145 71.07 21.60 7.79
CA GLU A 145 70.23 21.00 8.83
C GLU A 145 68.94 21.82 9.06
N THR A 146 69.05 23.15 9.07
CA THR A 146 67.88 24.04 9.18
C THR A 146 67.00 24.01 7.93
N GLU A 147 67.57 23.81 6.73
CA GLU A 147 66.82 23.59 5.50
C GLU A 147 66.06 22.25 5.53
N GLU A 148 66.71 21.16 5.92
CA GLU A 148 66.10 19.83 6.03
C GLU A 148 64.93 19.84 7.02
N THR A 149 65.11 20.42 8.21
CA THR A 149 64.03 20.55 9.19
C THR A 149 62.86 21.40 8.69
N LEU A 150 63.12 22.45 7.90
CA LEU A 150 62.08 23.25 7.25
C LEU A 150 61.30 22.44 6.21
N ASP A 151 61.98 21.61 5.43
CA ASP A 151 61.36 20.76 4.42
C ASP A 151 60.51 19.65 5.06
N GLU A 152 60.98 19.04 6.16
CA GLU A 152 60.19 18.10 6.96
C GLU A 152 58.92 18.76 7.53
N LEU A 153 59.05 19.98 8.08
CA LEU A 153 57.90 20.76 8.57
C LEU A 153 56.91 21.10 7.44
N ARG A 154 57.40 21.45 6.25
CA ARG A 154 56.54 21.68 5.08
C ARG A 154 55.83 20.40 4.63
N HIS A 155 56.52 19.28 4.64
CA HIS A 155 55.95 17.99 4.27
C HIS A 155 54.86 17.55 5.26
N THR A 156 55.12 17.68 6.56
CA THR A 156 54.14 17.35 7.62
C THR A 156 52.91 18.26 7.56
N LEU A 157 53.09 19.56 7.32
CA LEU A 157 51.99 20.51 7.12
C LEU A 157 51.14 20.12 5.91
N THR A 158 51.78 19.84 4.77
CA THR A 158 51.09 19.47 3.52
C THR A 158 50.30 18.17 3.70
N THR A 159 50.91 17.17 4.35
CA THR A 159 50.27 15.89 4.67
C THR A 159 49.07 16.08 5.60
N THR A 160 49.23 16.89 6.65
CA THR A 160 48.15 17.17 7.62
C THR A 160 47.00 17.91 6.97
N ARG A 161 47.29 18.93 6.14
CA ARG A 161 46.29 19.63 5.34
C ARG A 161 45.53 18.67 4.43
N SER A 162 46.25 17.80 3.71
CA SER A 162 45.64 16.80 2.85
C SER A 162 44.75 15.80 3.62
N LYS A 163 45.14 15.40 4.84
CA LYS A 163 44.31 14.57 5.72
C LYS A 163 43.03 15.29 6.14
N MET A 164 43.14 16.53 6.63
CA MET A 164 41.98 17.34 7.02
C MET A 164 41.04 17.58 5.84
N ASP A 165 41.56 17.86 4.65
CA ASP A 165 40.74 18.05 3.44
C ASP A 165 39.97 16.78 3.06
N ARG A 166 40.56 15.59 3.26
CA ARG A 166 39.86 14.31 3.06
C ARG A 166 38.76 14.11 4.10
N GLU A 167 39.03 14.37 5.37
CA GLU A 167 38.05 14.27 6.45
C GLU A 167 36.87 15.23 6.22
N ILE A 168 37.13 16.48 5.83
CA ILE A 168 36.09 17.46 5.48
C ILE A 168 35.23 16.95 4.32
N LYS A 169 35.84 16.35 3.30
CA LYS A 169 35.09 15.77 2.17
C LYS A 169 34.21 14.60 2.64
N GLN A 170 34.73 13.71 3.47
CA GLN A 170 33.96 12.59 4.03
C GLN A 170 32.80 13.08 4.90
N LEU A 171 33.02 14.06 5.77
CA LEU A 171 31.98 14.66 6.60
C LEU A 171 30.89 15.34 5.76
N LYS A 172 31.27 16.03 4.68
CA LYS A 172 30.32 16.61 3.73
C LYS A 172 29.48 15.54 3.05
N GLN A 173 30.09 14.44 2.59
CA GLN A 173 29.38 13.31 1.98
C GLN A 173 28.44 12.62 2.97
N LEU A 174 28.86 12.45 4.23
CA LEU A 174 28.02 11.90 5.28
C LEU A 174 26.82 12.83 5.54
N ALA A 175 27.04 14.14 5.63
CA ALA A 175 25.99 15.12 5.82
C ALA A 175 24.98 15.12 4.66
N THR A 176 25.42 15.01 3.40
CA THR A 176 24.51 14.89 2.26
C THR A 176 23.71 13.59 2.28
N THR A 177 24.36 12.48 2.66
CA THR A 177 23.71 11.16 2.76
C THR A 177 22.65 11.15 3.86
N LEU A 178 22.97 11.68 5.05
CA LEU A 178 22.02 11.80 6.16
C LEU A 178 20.83 12.70 5.79
N LYS A 179 21.06 13.83 5.12
CA LYS A 179 19.98 14.69 4.64
C LYS A 179 19.05 13.96 3.66
N ALA A 180 19.61 13.20 2.72
CA ALA A 180 18.80 12.40 1.80
C ALA A 180 17.99 11.31 2.54
N SER A 181 18.59 10.68 3.56
CA SER A 181 17.88 9.70 4.40
C SER A 181 16.75 10.33 5.21
N ILE A 182 16.95 11.54 5.74
CA ILE A 182 15.90 12.29 6.47
C ILE A 182 14.73 12.58 5.54
N ILE A 183 14.99 13.12 4.35
CA ILE A 183 13.94 13.44 3.37
C ILE A 183 13.14 12.18 3.01
N LYS A 184 13.83 11.06 2.76
CA LYS A 184 13.17 9.79 2.45
C LYS A 184 12.33 9.28 3.62
N GLU A 185 12.84 9.36 4.84
CA GLU A 185 12.11 8.95 6.04
C GLU A 185 10.88 9.84 6.27
N GLU A 186 11.01 11.15 6.09
CA GLU A 186 9.92 12.11 6.18
C GLU A 186 8.83 11.84 5.12
N GLU A 187 9.21 11.51 3.88
CA GLU A 187 8.28 11.08 2.83
C GLU A 187 7.53 9.81 3.25
N THR A 188 8.25 8.80 3.73
CA THR A 188 7.61 7.55 4.20
C THR A 188 6.70 7.77 5.41
N ALA A 189 7.06 8.69 6.30
CA ALA A 189 6.24 9.05 7.46
C ALA A 189 4.95 9.77 7.01
N ALA A 190 5.04 10.68 6.05
CA ALA A 190 3.88 11.36 5.47
C ALA A 190 2.95 10.38 4.74
N ASP A 191 3.51 9.43 4.00
CA ASP A 191 2.74 8.37 3.33
C ASP A 191 2.01 7.47 4.33
N LEU A 192 2.69 7.07 5.41
CA LEU A 192 2.09 6.29 6.48
C LEU A 192 1.01 7.06 7.24
N GLU A 193 1.21 8.35 7.48
CA GLU A 193 0.21 9.23 8.10
C GLU A 193 -1.02 9.36 7.20
N LEU A 194 -0.83 9.62 5.90
CA LEU A 194 -1.93 9.66 4.94
C LEU A 194 -2.68 8.33 4.91
N LYS A 195 -1.96 7.22 4.85
CA LYS A 195 -2.54 5.88 4.89
C LYS A 195 -3.35 5.69 6.17
N ALA A 196 -2.75 5.95 7.33
CA ALA A 196 -3.43 5.85 8.62
C ALA A 196 -4.67 6.74 8.67
N ARG A 197 -4.60 7.97 8.18
CA ARG A 197 -5.74 8.90 8.12
C ARG A 197 -6.84 8.37 7.20
N VAL A 198 -6.52 7.86 6.01
CA VAL A 198 -7.49 7.27 5.08
C VAL A 198 -8.17 6.05 5.72
N PHE A 199 -7.40 5.18 6.38
CA PHE A 199 -7.97 4.02 7.11
C PHE A 199 -8.74 4.43 8.38
N SER A 200 -8.41 5.56 9.00
CA SER A 200 -9.05 6.08 10.22
C SER A 200 -10.22 7.04 9.95
N PHE A 201 -10.47 7.43 8.69
CA PHE A 201 -11.52 8.39 8.34
C PHE A 201 -12.95 7.79 8.40
N GLY A 202 -13.06 6.48 8.59
CA GLY A 202 -14.30 5.84 9.01
C GLY A 202 -14.14 5.35 10.45
N GLU A 203 -15.24 5.24 11.20
CA GLU A 203 -15.28 4.35 12.36
C GLU A 203 -14.78 2.98 11.88
N TYR A 204 -13.52 2.65 12.19
CA TYR A 204 -12.96 1.35 11.88
C TYR A 204 -13.67 0.34 12.78
N LYS A 205 -14.84 -0.10 12.32
CA LYS A 205 -15.66 -1.13 12.96
C LYS A 205 -14.99 -2.47 12.67
N ALA A 206 -13.85 -2.69 13.32
CA ALA A 206 -13.10 -3.94 13.26
C ALA A 206 -14.05 -5.13 13.39
N ASP A 207 -14.96 -5.07 14.35
CA ASP A 207 -15.99 -6.08 14.58
C ASP A 207 -16.90 -6.36 13.37
N VAL A 208 -17.23 -5.33 12.57
CA VAL A 208 -18.07 -5.50 11.37
C VAL A 208 -17.28 -6.12 10.23
N GLN A 209 -16.02 -5.69 10.04
CA GLN A 209 -15.14 -6.26 9.02
C GLN A 209 -14.77 -7.71 9.36
N ASP A 210 -14.47 -8.03 10.62
CA ASP A 210 -14.17 -9.38 11.06
C ASP A 210 -15.39 -10.31 10.89
N LYS A 211 -16.59 -9.85 11.26
CA LYS A 211 -17.84 -10.58 10.99
C LYS A 211 -18.04 -10.81 9.49
N MET A 212 -17.75 -9.82 8.66
CA MET A 212 -17.83 -9.94 7.21
C MET A 212 -16.80 -10.95 6.67
N LEU A 213 -15.57 -10.92 7.16
CA LEU A 213 -14.49 -11.83 6.78
C LEU A 213 -14.87 -13.28 7.12
N VAL A 214 -15.41 -13.52 8.32
CA VAL A 214 -15.89 -14.83 8.75
C VAL A 214 -17.07 -15.29 7.88
N SER A 215 -18.02 -14.40 7.58
CA SER A 215 -19.15 -14.71 6.70
C SER A 215 -18.68 -15.10 5.28
N LEU A 216 -17.72 -14.36 4.73
CA LEU A 216 -17.15 -14.63 3.42
C LEU A 216 -16.38 -15.96 3.41
N ASN A 217 -15.53 -16.20 4.41
CA ASN A 217 -14.83 -17.47 4.57
C ASN A 217 -15.81 -18.65 4.66
N LYS A 218 -16.90 -18.51 5.41
CA LYS A 218 -17.97 -19.52 5.49
C LYS A 218 -18.58 -19.77 4.11
N LYS A 219 -18.82 -18.73 3.32
CA LYS A 219 -19.37 -18.88 1.97
C LYS A 219 -18.41 -19.56 1.02
N VAL A 220 -17.13 -19.17 1.04
CA VAL A 220 -16.07 -19.82 0.25
C VAL A 220 -15.97 -21.30 0.61
N THR A 221 -16.02 -21.63 1.90
CA THR A 221 -16.00 -23.01 2.39
C THR A 221 -17.22 -23.81 1.91
N GLU A 222 -18.41 -23.19 1.89
CA GLU A 222 -19.63 -23.83 1.38
C GLU A 222 -19.51 -24.14 -0.12
N VAL A 223 -19.00 -23.18 -0.92
CA VAL A 223 -18.81 -23.36 -2.37
C VAL A 223 -17.75 -24.43 -2.63
N TYR A 224 -16.61 -24.36 -1.95
CA TYR A 224 -15.55 -25.37 -2.03
C TYR A 224 -16.11 -26.78 -1.76
N ARG A 225 -16.91 -26.94 -0.70
CA ARG A 225 -17.53 -28.21 -0.35
C ARG A 225 -18.47 -28.75 -1.42
N ARG A 226 -19.24 -27.87 -2.06
CA ARG A 226 -20.20 -28.27 -3.10
C ARG A 226 -19.55 -28.59 -4.44
N CYS A 227 -18.50 -27.86 -4.80
CA CYS A 227 -17.87 -27.95 -6.11
C CYS A 227 -16.74 -28.98 -6.16
N ILE A 228 -15.97 -29.14 -5.07
CA ILE A 228 -14.74 -29.94 -5.04
C ILE A 228 -14.85 -31.10 -4.04
N GLY A 229 -15.27 -30.80 -2.80
CA GLY A 229 -15.41 -31.81 -1.74
C GLY A 229 -14.98 -31.29 -0.35
N GLU A 230 -14.82 -32.19 0.62
CA GLU A 230 -14.39 -31.80 1.96
C GLU A 230 -12.94 -31.31 1.98
N ASN A 231 -12.68 -30.29 2.80
CA ASN A 231 -11.35 -29.70 2.95
C ASN A 231 -10.55 -30.52 3.98
N GLU A 232 -9.92 -31.61 3.53
CA GLU A 232 -9.10 -32.49 4.39
C GLU A 232 -7.74 -31.87 4.76
N ALA A 233 -7.28 -30.88 3.98
CA ALA A 233 -5.94 -30.30 4.10
C ALA A 233 -5.90 -28.93 4.80
N ASN A 234 -6.99 -28.51 5.47
CA ASN A 234 -7.10 -27.23 6.17
C ASN A 234 -6.66 -26.03 5.31
N LEU A 235 -7.06 -25.99 4.03
CA LEU A 235 -6.69 -24.92 3.10
C LEU A 235 -7.19 -23.55 3.59
N GLY A 236 -6.35 -22.52 3.44
CA GLY A 236 -6.73 -21.14 3.68
C GLY A 236 -7.75 -20.62 2.66
N THR A 237 -8.47 -19.54 2.98
CA THR A 237 -9.53 -18.97 2.11
C THR A 237 -9.06 -18.70 0.68
N LEU A 238 -7.87 -18.10 0.53
CA LEU A 238 -7.30 -17.77 -0.77
C LEU A 238 -6.94 -19.02 -1.59
N GLN A 239 -6.43 -20.05 -0.92
CA GLN A 239 -6.12 -21.33 -1.56
C GLN A 239 -7.41 -22.02 -2.02
N MET A 240 -8.45 -22.05 -1.18
CA MET A 240 -9.76 -22.56 -1.57
C MET A 240 -10.33 -21.83 -2.79
N LEU A 241 -10.24 -20.49 -2.83
CA LEU A 241 -10.65 -19.69 -3.98
C LEU A 241 -9.87 -20.04 -5.25
N THR A 242 -8.56 -20.23 -5.14
CA THR A 242 -7.71 -20.60 -6.27
C THR A 242 -8.14 -21.94 -6.86
N VAL A 243 -8.43 -22.94 -6.03
CA VAL A 243 -8.89 -24.25 -6.51
C VAL A 243 -10.30 -24.15 -7.12
N ILE A 244 -11.19 -23.35 -6.54
CA ILE A 244 -12.52 -23.09 -7.12
C ILE A 244 -12.40 -22.45 -8.51
N GLU A 245 -11.50 -21.50 -8.67
CA GLU A 245 -11.24 -20.83 -9.95
C GLU A 245 -10.74 -21.83 -11.00
N HIS A 246 -9.76 -22.65 -10.67
CA HIS A 246 -9.28 -23.71 -11.57
C HIS A 246 -10.40 -24.68 -11.94
N GLN A 247 -11.22 -25.10 -10.98
CA GLN A 247 -12.35 -25.99 -11.24
C GLN A 247 -13.39 -25.35 -12.16
N LEU A 248 -13.59 -24.03 -12.04
CA LEU A 248 -14.49 -23.27 -12.90
C LEU A 248 -13.92 -23.20 -14.33
N ASP A 249 -12.63 -22.92 -14.48
CA ASP A 249 -11.95 -22.87 -15.78
C ASP A 249 -12.01 -24.24 -16.48
N ASP A 250 -11.75 -25.33 -15.76
CA ASP A 250 -11.85 -26.69 -16.29
C ASP A 250 -13.28 -27.01 -16.79
N LEU A 251 -14.30 -26.58 -16.04
CA LEU A 251 -15.70 -26.78 -16.42
C LEU A 251 -16.07 -25.94 -17.65
N LEU A 252 -15.55 -24.72 -17.77
CA LEU A 252 -15.75 -23.87 -18.94
C LEU A 252 -15.08 -24.45 -20.18
N GLU A 253 -13.84 -24.95 -20.05
CA GLU A 253 -13.14 -25.62 -21.15
C GLU A 253 -13.88 -26.90 -21.58
N CYS A 254 -14.38 -27.67 -20.62
CA CYS A 254 -15.22 -28.83 -20.90
C CYS A 254 -16.49 -28.45 -21.66
N LEU A 255 -17.15 -27.35 -21.26
CA LEU A 255 -18.38 -26.87 -21.89
C LEU A 255 -18.15 -26.47 -23.36
N GLU A 256 -17.03 -25.81 -23.66
CA GLU A 256 -16.66 -25.44 -25.03
C GLU A 256 -16.38 -26.68 -25.91
N ARG A 257 -15.84 -27.75 -25.31
CA ARG A 257 -15.53 -29.01 -26.01
C ARG A 257 -16.74 -29.94 -26.18
N VAL A 258 -17.92 -29.63 -25.62
CA VAL A 258 -19.09 -30.51 -25.72
C VAL A 258 -19.53 -30.64 -27.19
N PRO A 259 -19.62 -31.87 -27.75
CA PRO A 259 -20.07 -32.06 -29.12
C PRO A 259 -21.52 -31.60 -29.34
N GLN A 260 -21.76 -30.92 -30.47
CA GLN A 260 -23.08 -30.38 -30.84
C GLN A 260 -24.21 -31.43 -30.81
N ALA A 261 -23.91 -32.69 -31.15
CA ALA A 261 -24.88 -33.78 -31.12
C ALA A 261 -25.46 -34.03 -29.71
N LYS A 262 -24.64 -33.89 -28.65
CA LYS A 262 -25.10 -34.02 -27.26
C LYS A 262 -25.99 -32.83 -26.85
N ILE A 263 -25.65 -31.63 -27.34
CA ILE A 263 -26.43 -30.41 -27.10
C ILE A 263 -27.83 -30.57 -27.72
N GLU A 264 -27.91 -30.96 -28.98
CA GLU A 264 -29.20 -31.18 -29.66
C GLU A 264 -30.04 -32.28 -28.98
N GLN A 265 -29.41 -33.35 -28.49
CA GLN A 265 -30.11 -34.39 -27.73
C GLN A 265 -30.66 -33.84 -26.41
N ALA A 266 -29.89 -33.03 -25.69
CA ALA A 266 -30.33 -32.39 -24.46
C ALA A 266 -31.46 -31.39 -24.71
N GLU A 267 -31.40 -30.61 -25.78
CA GLU A 267 -32.48 -29.69 -26.20
C GLU A 267 -33.77 -30.45 -26.54
N LYS A 268 -33.66 -31.52 -27.35
CA LYS A 268 -34.81 -32.38 -27.67
C LYS A 268 -35.41 -33.03 -26.42
N ALA A 269 -34.58 -33.45 -25.47
CA ALA A 269 -35.03 -34.01 -24.20
C ALA A 269 -35.75 -32.95 -23.34
N LYS A 270 -35.19 -31.74 -23.20
CA LYS A 270 -35.80 -30.64 -22.46
C LYS A 270 -37.11 -30.16 -23.07
N GLU A 271 -37.17 -30.04 -24.39
CA GLU A 271 -38.40 -29.69 -25.09
C GLU A 271 -39.45 -30.81 -25.00
N LYS A 272 -39.04 -32.08 -25.05
CA LYS A 272 -39.94 -33.22 -24.79
C LYS A 272 -40.49 -33.19 -23.36
N GLU A 273 -39.63 -32.97 -22.35
CA GLU A 273 -40.02 -32.83 -20.94
C GLU A 273 -41.03 -31.69 -20.78
N ARG A 274 -40.75 -30.53 -21.37
CA ARG A 274 -41.66 -29.37 -21.34
C ARG A 274 -43.03 -29.71 -21.95
N ARG A 275 -43.06 -30.37 -23.11
CA ARG A 275 -44.31 -30.79 -23.75
C ARG A 275 -45.08 -31.80 -22.90
N MET A 276 -44.38 -32.76 -22.29
CA MET A 276 -45.01 -33.72 -21.38
C MET A 276 -45.63 -33.02 -20.18
N ARG A 277 -44.90 -32.12 -19.51
CA ARG A 277 -45.46 -31.32 -18.39
C ARG A 277 -46.72 -30.55 -18.79
N MET A 278 -46.74 -29.92 -19.97
CA MET A 278 -47.93 -29.21 -20.46
C MET A 278 -49.13 -30.14 -20.72
N ARG A 279 -48.89 -31.34 -21.27
CA ARG A 279 -49.95 -32.33 -21.49
C ARG A 279 -50.48 -32.88 -20.17
N ASP A 280 -49.59 -33.22 -19.26
CA ASP A 280 -49.94 -33.75 -17.95
C ASP A 280 -50.73 -32.72 -17.15
N GLU A 281 -50.37 -31.44 -17.21
CA GLU A 281 -51.14 -30.34 -16.64
C GLU A 281 -52.55 -30.26 -17.22
N LYS A 282 -52.68 -30.29 -18.56
CA LYS A 282 -53.98 -30.23 -19.24
C LYS A 282 -54.87 -31.44 -18.93
N VAL A 283 -54.29 -32.63 -18.85
CA VAL A 283 -55.01 -33.86 -18.47
C VAL A 283 -55.44 -33.79 -17.01
N ARG A 284 -54.58 -33.28 -16.11
CA ARG A 284 -54.91 -33.09 -14.69
C ARG A 284 -56.08 -32.13 -14.52
N GLN A 285 -56.07 -30.99 -15.22
CA GLN A 285 -57.17 -30.03 -15.20
C GLN A 285 -58.48 -30.64 -15.72
N GLN A 286 -58.44 -31.38 -16.83
CA GLN A 286 -59.62 -32.07 -17.34
C GLN A 286 -60.14 -33.13 -16.38
N ARG A 287 -59.25 -33.90 -15.73
CA ARG A 287 -59.62 -34.89 -14.73
C ARG A 287 -60.29 -34.24 -13.52
N GLN A 288 -59.74 -33.12 -13.02
CA GLN A 288 -60.34 -32.34 -11.94
C GLN A 288 -61.74 -31.83 -12.33
N LEU A 289 -61.91 -31.29 -13.53
CA LEU A 289 -63.22 -30.82 -14.01
C LEU A 289 -64.22 -31.97 -14.15
N GLN A 290 -63.80 -33.13 -14.65
CA GLN A 290 -64.64 -34.33 -14.74
C GLN A 290 -65.02 -34.86 -13.36
N GLU A 291 -64.07 -34.90 -12.44
CA GLU A 291 -64.28 -35.31 -11.05
C GLU A 291 -65.25 -34.35 -10.34
N GLU A 292 -65.11 -33.03 -10.50
CA GLU A 292 -66.05 -32.04 -9.95
C GLU A 292 -67.46 -32.23 -10.52
N ARG A 293 -67.59 -32.49 -11.83
CA ARG A 293 -68.89 -32.78 -12.47
C ARG A 293 -69.53 -34.04 -11.89
N LEU A 294 -68.74 -35.10 -11.74
CA LEU A 294 -69.20 -36.36 -11.16
C LEU A 294 -69.61 -36.17 -9.70
N GLN A 295 -68.80 -35.49 -8.89
CA GLN A 295 -69.13 -35.16 -7.49
C GLN A 295 -70.41 -34.33 -7.40
N ARG A 296 -70.58 -33.31 -8.26
CA ARG A 296 -71.80 -32.50 -8.32
C ARG A 296 -73.03 -33.33 -8.71
N ALA A 297 -72.88 -34.28 -9.63
CA ALA A 297 -73.97 -35.19 -10.00
C ALA A 297 -74.33 -36.15 -8.86
N LEU A 298 -73.33 -36.74 -8.19
CA LEU A 298 -73.52 -37.59 -7.02
C LEU A 298 -74.19 -36.83 -5.87
N ALA A 299 -73.74 -35.61 -5.57
CA ALA A 299 -74.35 -34.75 -4.56
C ALA A 299 -75.82 -34.42 -4.90
N ARG A 300 -76.15 -34.20 -6.18
CA ARG A 300 -77.55 -34.02 -6.63
C ARG A 300 -78.38 -35.30 -6.47
N ALA A 301 -77.80 -36.47 -6.71
CA ALA A 301 -78.48 -37.75 -6.57
C ALA A 301 -78.70 -38.14 -5.10
N GLN A 302 -77.75 -37.78 -4.22
CA GLN A 302 -77.84 -38.01 -2.77
C GLN A 302 -78.71 -36.97 -2.06
N ALA A 303 -78.90 -35.78 -2.64
CA ALA A 303 -79.77 -34.77 -2.06
C ALA A 303 -81.22 -35.28 -2.00
N ASP A 304 -81.83 -35.15 -0.82
CA ASP A 304 -83.20 -35.61 -0.60
C ASP A 304 -84.17 -34.98 -1.61
N ILE A 305 -84.92 -35.84 -2.30
CA ILE A 305 -85.94 -35.42 -3.25
C ILE A 305 -87.06 -34.73 -2.47
N LYS A 306 -87.02 -33.39 -2.44
CA LYS A 306 -88.11 -32.57 -1.91
C LYS A 306 -89.35 -32.74 -2.78
N LYS A 307 -90.24 -33.66 -2.39
CA LYS A 307 -91.54 -33.85 -3.05
C LYS A 307 -92.35 -32.57 -2.90
N LYS A 308 -92.59 -31.88 -4.02
CA LYS A 308 -93.47 -30.72 -4.06
C LYS A 308 -94.91 -31.23 -4.00
N THR A 309 -95.64 -30.89 -2.95
CA THR A 309 -97.08 -31.16 -2.85
C THR A 309 -97.83 -30.10 -3.66
N GLY A 310 -98.63 -30.54 -4.64
CA GLY A 310 -99.51 -29.67 -5.44
C GLY A 310 -98.95 -29.19 -6.78
N ARG A 311 -99.83 -28.67 -7.65
CA ARG A 311 -99.47 -28.06 -8.93
C ARG A 311 -98.73 -26.74 -8.68
N LYS A 312 -97.55 -26.60 -9.29
CA LYS A 312 -96.79 -25.35 -9.27
C LYS A 312 -97.60 -24.26 -9.98
N LEU A 313 -97.87 -23.14 -9.31
CA LEU A 313 -98.52 -21.98 -9.93
C LEU A 313 -97.59 -21.46 -11.04
N MET A 314 -98.02 -21.61 -12.30
CA MET A 314 -97.33 -21.03 -13.44
C MET A 314 -97.75 -19.57 -13.53
N PHE A 315 -96.82 -18.68 -13.21
CA PHE A 315 -96.98 -17.29 -13.60
C PHE A 315 -96.97 -17.23 -15.13
N ARG A 316 -97.95 -16.53 -15.69
CA ARG A 316 -97.96 -16.23 -17.14
C ARG A 316 -96.76 -15.32 -17.41
N SER A 317 -96.25 -15.33 -18.65
CA SER A 317 -95.20 -14.39 -19.05
C SER A 317 -95.63 -12.98 -18.66
N GLU A 318 -94.79 -12.29 -17.89
CA GLU A 318 -94.98 -10.86 -17.70
C GLU A 318 -94.88 -10.19 -19.08
N PRO A 319 -95.73 -9.18 -19.37
CA PRO A 319 -95.65 -8.44 -20.62
C PRO A 319 -94.22 -7.97 -20.87
N VAL A 320 -93.78 -7.99 -22.14
CA VAL A 320 -92.44 -7.50 -22.50
C VAL A 320 -92.31 -6.07 -22.01
N LEU A 321 -91.52 -5.86 -20.96
CA LEU A 321 -91.12 -4.52 -20.55
C LEU A 321 -90.27 -3.97 -21.69
N ILE A 322 -90.76 -2.89 -22.32
CA ILE A 322 -89.97 -2.09 -23.25
C ILE A 322 -88.84 -1.49 -22.42
N LYS A 323 -87.70 -2.17 -22.40
CA LYS A 323 -86.45 -1.60 -21.91
C LYS A 323 -86.02 -0.61 -22.98
N GLU A 324 -85.83 0.66 -22.60
CA GLU A 324 -84.97 1.54 -23.38
C GLU A 324 -83.65 0.79 -23.58
N LYS A 325 -83.14 0.76 -24.82
CA LYS A 325 -81.86 0.15 -25.11
C LYS A 325 -80.81 0.86 -24.27
N GLU A 326 -80.34 0.22 -23.20
CA GLU A 326 -79.02 0.50 -22.68
C GLU A 326 -78.06 0.02 -23.75
N ASP A 327 -77.30 0.95 -24.33
CA ASP A 327 -76.32 0.67 -25.37
C ASP A 327 -75.30 -0.36 -24.84
N GLU A 328 -75.32 -1.56 -25.40
CA GLU A 328 -74.35 -2.63 -25.10
C GLU A 328 -72.89 -2.19 -25.38
N ASP A 329 -72.71 -1.08 -26.12
CA ASP A 329 -71.42 -0.44 -26.36
C ASP A 329 -70.78 0.08 -25.06
N GLN A 330 -71.55 0.51 -24.05
CA GLN A 330 -70.96 1.08 -22.82
C GLN A 330 -70.12 0.06 -22.04
N GLY A 331 -70.54 -1.22 -22.04
CA GLY A 331 -69.80 -2.30 -21.38
C GLY A 331 -68.57 -2.78 -22.15
N LEU A 332 -68.59 -2.69 -23.48
CA LEU A 332 -67.43 -2.99 -24.33
C LEU A 332 -66.37 -1.88 -24.21
N ILE A 333 -66.79 -0.62 -24.14
CA ILE A 333 -65.89 0.53 -23.95
C ILE A 333 -65.19 0.48 -22.58
N ASP A 334 -65.86 0.02 -21.52
CA ASP A 334 -65.25 -0.12 -20.20
C ASP A 334 -64.27 -1.30 -20.13
N LEU A 335 -64.56 -2.42 -20.80
CA LEU A 335 -63.63 -3.55 -20.91
C LEU A 335 -62.38 -3.19 -21.72
N GLU A 336 -62.55 -2.46 -22.83
CA GLU A 336 -61.43 -2.02 -23.69
C GLU A 336 -60.56 -0.95 -22.99
N LYS A 337 -61.16 -0.07 -22.17
CA LYS A 337 -60.40 0.86 -21.30
C LYS A 337 -59.62 0.14 -20.20
N GLU A 338 -60.21 -0.88 -19.58
CA GLU A 338 -59.54 -1.69 -18.55
C GLU A 338 -58.36 -2.47 -19.15
N GLU A 339 -58.53 -3.01 -20.36
CA GLU A 339 -57.48 -3.71 -21.09
C GLU A 339 -56.37 -2.72 -21.55
N ALA A 340 -56.73 -1.52 -22.00
CA ALA A 340 -55.74 -0.49 -22.37
C ALA A 340 -54.90 0.00 -21.17
N LEU A 341 -55.50 0.15 -19.98
CA LEU A 341 -54.78 0.46 -18.74
C LEU A 341 -53.83 -0.68 -18.32
N TYR A 342 -54.19 -1.92 -18.59
CA TYR A 342 -53.32 -3.07 -18.29
C TYR A 342 -52.08 -3.15 -19.19
N TYR A 343 -52.19 -2.75 -20.47
CA TYR A 343 -51.10 -2.87 -21.45
C TYR A 343 -50.22 -1.61 -21.62
N PHE A 344 -50.68 -0.41 -21.27
CA PHE A 344 -49.96 0.85 -21.52
C PHE A 344 -49.52 1.62 -20.26
N THR A 345 -49.49 0.97 -19.09
CA THR A 345 -48.91 1.55 -17.87
C THR A 345 -47.50 1.05 -17.59
#